data_AF-A0A254UQ44-F1
#
_entry.id   AF-A0A254UQ44-F1
#
_cell.length_a   1.000
_cell.length_b   1.000
_cell.length_c   1.000
_cell.angle_alpha   90.00
_cell.angle_beta   90.00
_cell.angle_gamma   90.00
#
_symmetry.space_group_name_H-M   'P 1'
#
loop_
_entity.id
_entity.type
_entity.pdbx_description
1 polymer ?
#
loop_
_entity_poly.entity_id
_entity_poly.type
_entity_poly.pdbx_seq_one_letter_code
_entity_poly.pdbx_strand_id
1 'polypeptide(L)'
;MLSLWLGALALPAQAQTLTCAAPPFDDPPEVATIVDQLRPALDRWPSLHVALFRDARELCVADTLHDARGYFEPRSSRLVIATDMAPALQKAVLIHELRHLEQKFHGSCPEPNLSMKENARAIFAMEADATTYSLAVAWDLRKAGMPDTWNALATWPMQADIATAFEAEMGRSGDLISAASAAFTQWYAKDERRELYYLASCSDYLESRDRDHRMLSYDRLSSGFFNALCRLPDGEAYPCAESGG
;
A
#
# COMPACT_ATOMS: atom_id res chain seq x y z
N MET A 1 -19.71 -10.28 -56.79
CA MET A 1 -19.84 -9.82 -55.39
C MET A 1 -18.44 -9.69 -54.81
N LEU A 2 -17.90 -8.47 -54.72
CA LEU A 2 -16.63 -8.20 -54.03
C LEU A 2 -16.89 -8.15 -52.52
N SER A 3 -16.28 -9.05 -51.76
CA SER A 3 -16.26 -8.97 -50.30
C SER A 3 -15.04 -8.16 -49.87
N LEU A 4 -15.29 -6.94 -49.38
CA LEU A 4 -14.31 -6.11 -48.68
C LEU A 4 -14.08 -6.70 -47.30
N TRP A 5 -12.86 -7.18 -47.07
CA TRP A 5 -12.36 -7.50 -45.74
C TRP A 5 -12.11 -6.19 -44.98
N LEU A 6 -12.95 -5.88 -43.99
CA LEU A 6 -12.58 -4.96 -42.91
C LEU A 6 -11.63 -5.71 -41.98
N GLY A 7 -10.33 -5.57 -42.22
CA GLY A 7 -9.31 -5.89 -41.22
C GLY A 7 -9.40 -4.85 -40.11
N ALA A 8 -10.01 -5.22 -38.98
CA ALA A 8 -9.87 -4.48 -37.74
C ALA A 8 -8.39 -4.57 -37.32
N LEU A 9 -7.65 -3.49 -37.54
CA LEU A 9 -6.32 -3.32 -36.96
C LEU A 9 -6.51 -3.17 -35.45
N ALA A 10 -6.32 -4.25 -34.71
CA ALA A 10 -6.10 -4.17 -33.28
C ALA A 10 -4.82 -3.36 -33.07
N LEU A 11 -4.95 -2.17 -32.47
CA LEU A 11 -3.79 -1.43 -32.01
C LEU A 11 -3.07 -2.30 -30.97
N PRO A 12 -1.73 -2.42 -31.03
CA PRO A 12 -0.99 -3.14 -30.01
C PRO A 12 -1.24 -2.44 -28.67
N ALA A 13 -1.64 -3.21 -27.66
CA ALA A 13 -1.62 -2.75 -26.28
C ALA A 13 -0.18 -2.29 -26.00
N GLN A 14 0.03 -1.00 -25.77
CA GLN A 14 1.33 -0.48 -25.38
C GLN A 14 1.66 -1.10 -24.03
N ALA A 15 2.76 -1.87 -23.97
CA ALA A 15 3.28 -2.38 -22.71
C ALA A 15 3.67 -1.19 -21.84
N GLN A 16 3.32 -1.25 -20.56
CA GLN A 16 3.69 -0.28 -19.54
C GLN A 16 5.18 0.03 -19.60
N THR A 17 5.54 1.32 -19.63
CA THR A 17 6.96 1.72 -19.56
C THR A 17 7.35 1.85 -18.10
N LEU A 18 8.33 1.05 -17.68
CA LEU A 18 8.91 1.13 -16.34
C LEU A 18 10.30 1.76 -16.41
N THR A 19 10.51 2.81 -15.63
CA THR A 19 11.81 3.43 -15.40
C THR A 19 12.22 3.12 -13.96
N CYS A 20 13.28 2.33 -13.79
CA CYS A 20 13.63 1.74 -12.50
C CYS A 20 15.04 2.11 -12.05
N ALA A 21 15.23 2.16 -10.73
CA ALA A 21 16.54 2.27 -10.09
C ALA A 21 16.69 1.25 -8.97
N ALA A 22 17.92 0.83 -8.72
CA ALA A 22 18.31 0.12 -7.50
C ALA A 22 18.89 1.12 -6.46
N PRO A 23 18.96 0.77 -5.16
CA PRO A 23 19.65 1.60 -4.17
C PRO A 23 21.06 1.98 -4.65
N PRO A 24 21.50 3.25 -4.48
CA PRO A 24 20.91 4.31 -3.66
C PRO A 24 19.77 5.12 -4.31
N PHE A 25 19.28 4.73 -5.50
CA PHE A 25 18.18 5.40 -6.22
C PHE A 25 18.50 6.81 -6.73
N ASP A 26 19.77 7.10 -6.99
CA ASP A 26 20.22 8.42 -7.46
C ASP A 26 20.04 8.63 -8.98
N ASP A 27 19.78 7.57 -9.74
CA ASP A 27 19.59 7.57 -11.21
C ASP A 27 18.60 6.45 -11.58
N PRO A 28 17.59 6.71 -12.44
CA PRO A 28 17.40 7.93 -13.24
C PRO A 28 16.67 9.08 -12.52
N PRO A 29 16.68 10.31 -13.07
CA PRO A 29 16.18 11.52 -12.40
C PRO A 29 14.72 11.43 -11.91
N GLU A 30 13.88 10.68 -12.62
CA GLU A 30 12.48 10.48 -12.27
C GLU A 30 12.34 9.73 -10.94
N VAL A 31 13.20 8.71 -10.72
CA VAL A 31 13.23 7.95 -9.47
C VAL A 31 13.88 8.77 -8.36
N ALA A 32 15.02 9.41 -8.66
CA ALA A 32 15.72 10.27 -7.70
C ALA A 32 14.81 11.39 -7.16
N THR A 33 13.98 11.99 -8.02
CA THR A 33 13.02 13.03 -7.65
C THR A 33 11.99 12.53 -6.63
N ILE A 34 11.48 11.30 -6.79
CA ILE A 34 10.53 10.71 -5.83
C ILE A 34 11.21 10.46 -4.48
N VAL A 35 12.44 9.96 -4.49
CA VAL A 35 13.21 9.72 -3.26
C VAL A 35 13.51 11.03 -2.53
N ASP A 36 13.89 12.09 -3.27
CA ASP A 36 14.10 13.42 -2.72
C ASP A 36 12.83 14.00 -2.07
N GLN A 37 11.66 13.78 -2.68
CA GLN A 37 10.38 14.19 -2.10
C GLN A 37 10.05 13.46 -0.80
N LEU A 38 10.51 12.21 -0.65
CA LEU A 38 10.28 11.39 0.54
C LEU A 38 11.25 11.73 1.69
N ARG A 39 12.39 12.38 1.40
CA ARG A 39 13.45 12.67 2.39
C ARG A 39 12.95 13.23 3.73
N PRO A 40 12.03 14.22 3.79
CA PRO A 40 11.50 14.69 5.07
C PRO A 40 10.81 13.63 5.93
N ALA A 41 10.20 12.62 5.31
CA ALA A 41 9.64 11.48 6.02
C ALA A 41 10.73 10.51 6.48
N LEU A 42 11.74 10.23 5.64
CA LEU A 42 12.86 9.35 5.96
C LEU A 42 13.70 9.88 7.14
N ASP A 43 13.92 11.19 7.19
CA ASP A 43 14.68 11.84 8.27
C ASP A 43 13.97 11.74 9.63
N ARG A 44 12.64 11.65 9.62
CA ARG A 44 11.80 11.61 10.83
C ARG A 44 11.48 10.18 11.25
N TRP A 45 11.43 9.24 10.31
CA TRP A 45 11.02 7.86 10.55
C TRP A 45 12.10 6.89 10.05
N PRO A 46 13.00 6.43 10.95
CA PRO A 46 14.07 5.51 10.58
C PRO A 46 13.60 4.20 9.95
N SER A 47 12.39 3.72 10.29
CA SER A 47 11.77 2.53 9.70
C SER A 47 11.62 2.67 8.18
N LEU A 48 11.13 3.83 7.69
CA LEU A 48 10.99 4.12 6.27
C LEU A 48 12.35 4.17 5.56
N HIS A 49 13.37 4.75 6.22
CA HIS A 49 14.73 4.77 5.68
C HIS A 49 15.26 3.36 5.49
N VAL A 50 15.08 2.51 6.50
CA VAL A 50 15.47 1.11 6.46
C VAL A 50 14.71 0.37 5.36
N ALA A 51 13.39 0.53 5.28
CA ALA A 51 12.56 -0.08 4.26
C ALA A 51 13.07 0.30 2.85
N LEU A 52 13.30 1.59 2.59
CA LEU A 52 13.72 2.06 1.28
C LEU A 52 15.15 1.60 0.93
N PHE A 53 16.14 1.91 1.76
CA PHE A 53 17.55 1.77 1.37
C PHE A 53 18.16 0.40 1.68
N ARG A 54 17.58 -0.37 2.61
CA ARG A 54 18.07 -1.72 2.95
C ARG A 54 17.24 -2.82 2.30
N ASP A 55 15.93 -2.68 2.35
CA ASP A 55 15.00 -3.78 2.09
C ASP A 55 14.45 -3.78 0.65
N ALA A 56 14.32 -2.60 0.05
CA ALA A 56 13.90 -2.48 -1.35
C ALA A 56 15.06 -2.85 -2.29
N ARG A 57 14.73 -3.48 -3.41
CA ARG A 57 15.70 -3.85 -4.45
C ARG A 57 15.58 -2.97 -5.67
N GLU A 58 14.37 -2.52 -5.96
CA GLU A 58 14.07 -1.70 -7.12
C GLU A 58 12.93 -0.74 -6.78
N LEU A 59 13.05 0.51 -7.20
CA LEU A 59 11.99 1.49 -7.22
C LEU A 59 11.78 1.90 -8.67
N CYS A 60 10.57 1.68 -9.17
CA CYS A 60 10.19 2.02 -10.53
C CYS A 60 9.11 3.10 -10.54
N VAL A 61 9.17 3.92 -11.58
CA VAL A 61 8.06 4.78 -11.97
C VAL A 61 7.40 4.22 -13.23
N ALA A 62 6.08 4.33 -13.28
CA ALA A 62 5.26 3.84 -14.37
C ALA A 62 4.46 4.98 -15.02
N ASP A 63 4.49 5.07 -16.34
CA ASP A 63 3.69 6.03 -17.11
C ASP A 63 2.18 5.86 -16.90
N THR A 64 1.75 4.61 -16.74
CA THR A 64 0.36 4.23 -16.57
C THR A 64 0.22 3.06 -15.59
N LEU A 65 -0.81 3.13 -14.75
CA LEU A 65 -1.35 2.02 -13.98
C LEU A 65 -2.89 2.11 -14.08
N HIS A 66 -3.54 1.03 -14.53
CA HIS A 66 -4.97 1.07 -14.85
C HIS A 66 -5.85 1.04 -13.59
N ASP A 67 -5.45 0.27 -12.56
CA ASP A 67 -6.28 0.02 -11.38
C ASP A 67 -5.62 0.41 -10.05
N ALA A 68 -4.30 0.58 -10.05
CA ALA A 68 -3.50 0.93 -8.87
C ALA A 68 -2.80 2.27 -9.05
N ARG A 69 -2.40 2.89 -7.95
CA ARG A 69 -1.57 4.13 -7.97
C ARG A 69 -0.12 3.86 -7.59
N GLY A 70 0.11 2.75 -6.94
CA GLY A 70 1.40 2.11 -6.75
C GLY A 70 1.16 0.65 -6.39
N TYR A 71 2.21 -0.15 -6.39
CA TYR A 71 2.16 -1.49 -5.83
C TYR A 71 3.55 -1.94 -5.37
N PHE A 72 3.52 -2.86 -4.41
CA PHE A 72 4.67 -3.63 -3.97
C PHE A 72 4.66 -5.03 -4.59
N GLU A 73 5.77 -5.44 -5.22
CA GLU A 73 5.97 -6.81 -5.72
C GLU A 73 6.79 -7.65 -4.72
N PRO A 74 6.18 -8.63 -4.03
CA PRO A 74 6.84 -9.33 -2.93
C PRO A 74 8.04 -10.18 -3.33
N ARG A 75 8.12 -10.68 -4.57
CA ARG A 75 9.22 -11.58 -4.98
C ARG A 75 10.52 -10.83 -5.19
N SER A 76 10.48 -9.76 -5.96
CA SER A 76 11.65 -8.94 -6.28
C SER A 76 11.96 -7.90 -5.22
N SER A 77 11.06 -7.66 -4.24
CA SER A 77 11.14 -6.51 -3.35
C SER A 77 11.15 -5.17 -4.13
N ARG A 78 10.26 -5.08 -5.13
CA ARG A 78 10.15 -3.94 -6.02
C ARG A 78 8.96 -3.07 -5.64
N LEU A 79 9.16 -1.77 -5.65
CA LEU A 79 8.12 -0.75 -5.48
C LEU A 79 7.86 -0.12 -6.84
N VAL A 80 6.60 0.05 -7.21
CA VAL A 80 6.22 0.72 -8.47
C VAL A 80 5.23 1.82 -8.16
N ILE A 81 5.46 3.02 -8.67
CA ILE A 81 4.62 4.21 -8.42
C ILE A 81 4.20 4.83 -9.76
N ALA A 82 2.91 5.17 -9.92
CA ALA A 82 2.47 5.85 -11.13
C ALA A 82 2.96 7.31 -11.20
N THR A 83 3.30 7.75 -12.41
CA THR A 83 3.73 9.14 -12.68
C THR A 83 2.57 10.11 -12.88
N ASP A 84 1.36 9.61 -13.14
CA ASP A 84 0.18 10.40 -13.48
C ASP A 84 -0.54 11.02 -12.25
N MET A 85 0.23 11.35 -11.20
CA MET A 85 -0.27 11.84 -9.92
C MET A 85 0.47 13.09 -9.46
N ALA A 86 -0.19 13.91 -8.63
CA ALA A 86 0.47 15.01 -7.96
C ALA A 86 1.57 14.51 -7.01
N PRO A 87 2.72 15.21 -6.88
CA PRO A 87 3.84 14.80 -6.03
C PRO A 87 3.47 14.43 -4.58
N ALA A 88 2.54 15.19 -3.99
CA ALA A 88 2.08 14.93 -2.63
C ALA A 88 1.38 13.57 -2.48
N LEU A 89 0.61 13.16 -3.49
CA LEU A 89 -0.05 11.86 -3.52
C LEU A 89 0.95 10.74 -3.86
N GLN A 90 1.90 10.97 -4.76
CA GLN A 90 2.98 10.01 -5.04
C GLN A 90 3.76 9.67 -3.77
N LYS A 91 4.14 10.68 -2.98
CA LYS A 91 4.77 10.48 -1.67
C LYS A 91 3.89 9.67 -0.72
N ALA A 92 2.59 9.96 -0.65
CA ALA A 92 1.66 9.22 0.22
C ALA A 92 1.53 7.74 -0.17
N VAL A 93 1.45 7.47 -1.47
CA VAL A 93 1.42 6.11 -2.03
C VAL A 93 2.75 5.41 -1.77
N LEU A 94 3.90 6.06 -1.97
CA LEU A 94 5.19 5.43 -1.69
C LEU A 94 5.36 5.07 -0.20
N ILE A 95 4.89 5.92 0.72
CA ILE A 95 4.87 5.58 2.16
C ILE A 95 4.03 4.33 2.42
N HIS A 96 2.89 4.19 1.74
CA HIS A 96 2.04 3.01 1.83
C HIS A 96 2.74 1.76 1.28
N GLU A 97 3.38 1.82 0.10
CA GLU A 97 4.10 0.68 -0.47
C GLU A 97 5.33 0.28 0.35
N LEU A 98 6.03 1.25 0.94
CA LEU A 98 7.12 0.98 1.89
C LEU A 98 6.61 0.23 3.12
N ARG A 99 5.38 0.49 3.54
CA ARG A 99 4.78 -0.28 4.64
C ARG A 99 4.55 -1.74 4.24
N HIS A 100 4.11 -2.05 3.03
CA HIS A 100 4.03 -3.44 2.58
C HIS A 100 5.38 -4.15 2.54
N LEU A 101 6.44 -3.42 2.18
CA LEU A 101 7.80 -3.93 2.26
C LEU A 101 8.22 -4.25 3.70
N GLU A 102 7.95 -3.36 4.67
CA GLU A 102 8.19 -3.63 6.10
C GLU A 102 7.39 -4.85 6.58
N GLN A 103 6.10 -4.94 6.22
CA GLN A 103 5.23 -6.07 6.59
C GLN A 103 5.82 -7.40 6.10
N LYS A 104 6.43 -7.44 4.91
CA LYS A 104 7.15 -8.62 4.40
C LYS A 104 8.31 -9.01 5.31
N PHE A 105 9.18 -8.06 5.66
CA PHE A 105 10.39 -8.38 6.44
C PHE A 105 10.12 -8.60 7.93
N HIS A 106 8.98 -8.16 8.45
CA HIS A 106 8.53 -8.43 9.81
C HIS A 106 7.66 -9.71 9.96
N GLY A 107 7.45 -10.45 8.87
CA GLY A 107 6.71 -11.72 8.91
C GLY A 107 5.19 -11.58 8.96
N SER A 108 4.66 -10.46 8.49
CA SER A 108 3.22 -10.16 8.46
C SER A 108 2.58 -10.38 7.08
N CYS A 109 3.25 -11.11 6.18
CA CYS A 109 2.63 -11.55 4.91
C CYS A 109 1.72 -12.77 5.13
N PRO A 110 0.65 -12.94 4.31
CA PRO A 110 -0.22 -14.10 4.41
C PRO A 110 0.54 -15.39 4.13
N GLU A 111 0.33 -16.40 4.96
CA GLU A 111 0.96 -17.71 4.75
C GLU A 111 0.37 -18.41 3.52
N PRO A 112 1.18 -19.15 2.74
CA PRO A 112 0.75 -19.74 1.46
C PRO A 112 -0.29 -20.87 1.58
N ASN A 113 -0.51 -21.37 2.80
CA ASN A 113 -1.44 -22.43 3.19
C ASN A 113 -2.78 -21.89 3.73
N LEU A 114 -2.98 -20.57 3.82
CA LEU A 114 -4.28 -20.03 4.22
C LEU A 114 -5.37 -20.41 3.21
N SER A 115 -6.59 -20.60 3.71
CA SER A 115 -7.76 -20.63 2.83
C SER A 115 -7.92 -19.29 2.10
N MET A 116 -8.60 -19.27 0.96
CA MET A 116 -8.86 -18.03 0.21
C MET A 116 -9.52 -16.94 1.08
N LYS A 117 -10.51 -17.32 1.90
CA LYS A 117 -11.19 -16.39 2.82
C LYS A 117 -10.21 -15.79 3.84
N GLU A 118 -9.35 -16.63 4.40
CA GLU A 118 -8.39 -16.21 5.43
C GLU A 118 -7.25 -15.40 4.83
N ASN A 119 -6.86 -15.68 3.58
CA ASN A 119 -5.96 -14.85 2.79
C ASN A 119 -6.57 -13.46 2.55
N ALA A 120 -7.84 -13.38 2.13
CA ALA A 120 -8.53 -12.10 1.95
C ALA A 120 -8.58 -11.28 3.25
N ARG A 121 -8.86 -11.91 4.40
CA ARG A 121 -8.82 -11.27 5.73
C ARG A 121 -7.43 -10.72 6.06
N ALA A 122 -6.38 -11.50 5.80
CA ALA A 122 -4.99 -11.06 6.01
C ALA A 122 -4.66 -9.84 5.14
N ILE A 123 -5.05 -9.85 3.85
CA ILE A 123 -4.87 -8.72 2.94
C ILE A 123 -5.62 -7.49 3.45
N PHE A 124 -6.87 -7.60 3.87
CA PHE A 124 -7.63 -6.47 4.40
C PHE A 124 -6.92 -5.79 5.57
N ALA A 125 -6.42 -6.60 6.51
CA ALA A 125 -5.69 -6.08 7.65
C ALA A 125 -4.40 -5.37 7.21
N MET A 126 -3.65 -5.96 6.26
CA MET A 126 -2.42 -5.35 5.73
C MET A 126 -2.67 -4.00 5.06
N GLU A 127 -3.75 -3.88 4.29
CA GLU A 127 -4.15 -2.65 3.59
C GLU A 127 -4.65 -1.57 4.57
N ALA A 128 -5.40 -1.98 5.60
CA ALA A 128 -5.82 -1.11 6.69
C ALA A 128 -4.62 -0.59 7.48
N ASP A 129 -3.63 -1.44 7.76
CA ASP A 129 -2.38 -1.06 8.43
C ASP A 129 -1.53 -0.13 7.55
N ALA A 130 -1.33 -0.45 6.27
CA ALA A 130 -0.55 0.39 5.36
C ALA A 130 -1.18 1.78 5.15
N THR A 131 -2.51 1.84 5.08
CA THR A 131 -3.27 3.09 5.09
C THR A 131 -3.05 3.88 6.39
N THR A 132 -3.20 3.22 7.53
CA THR A 132 -3.04 3.83 8.86
C THR A 132 -1.64 4.39 9.06
N TYR A 133 -0.63 3.62 8.65
CA TYR A 133 0.78 4.01 8.68
C TYR A 133 1.03 5.27 7.83
N SER A 134 0.48 5.33 6.62
CA SER A 134 0.61 6.49 5.74
C SER A 134 -0.04 7.75 6.34
N LEU A 135 -1.21 7.61 6.98
CA LEU A 135 -1.86 8.72 7.70
C LEU A 135 -1.06 9.20 8.91
N ALA A 136 -0.48 8.29 9.69
CA ALA A 136 0.36 8.64 10.84
C ALA A 136 1.59 9.47 10.43
N VAL A 137 2.29 9.03 9.37
CA VAL A 137 3.43 9.77 8.79
C VAL A 137 2.98 11.12 8.24
N ALA A 138 1.88 11.16 7.48
CA ALA A 138 1.35 12.40 6.90
C ALA A 138 0.93 13.42 7.98
N TRP A 139 0.32 12.95 9.07
CA TRP A 139 -0.06 13.79 10.21
C TRP A 139 1.15 14.39 10.92
N ASP A 140 2.21 13.59 11.12
CA ASP A 140 3.45 14.08 11.69
C ASP A 140 4.14 15.13 10.80
N LEU A 141 4.18 14.91 9.47
CA LEU A 141 4.66 15.90 8.51
C LEU A 141 3.83 17.20 8.55
N ARG A 142 2.50 17.09 8.67
CA ARG A 142 1.62 18.25 8.84
C ARG A 142 1.96 19.04 10.10
N LYS A 143 2.17 18.37 11.23
CA LYS A 143 2.61 19.02 12.50
C LYS A 143 3.97 19.70 12.34
N ALA A 144 4.84 19.20 11.47
CA ALA A 144 6.12 19.80 11.12
C ALA A 144 6.04 20.92 10.05
N GLY A 145 4.84 21.37 9.68
CA GLY A 145 4.65 22.46 8.71
C GLY A 145 4.68 22.02 7.24
N MET A 146 4.59 20.71 6.96
CA MET A 146 4.57 20.14 5.61
C MET A 146 3.23 19.43 5.34
N PRO A 147 2.13 20.16 5.14
CA PRO A 147 0.77 19.60 5.15
C PRO A 147 0.39 18.86 3.86
N ASP A 148 1.15 18.98 2.78
CA ASP A 148 0.73 18.56 1.45
C ASP A 148 0.35 17.08 1.36
N THR A 149 1.12 16.20 2.01
CA THR A 149 0.82 14.75 2.04
C THR A 149 -0.49 14.47 2.76
N TRP A 150 -0.73 15.14 3.89
CA TRP A 150 -1.99 15.02 4.62
C TRP A 150 -3.16 15.52 3.77
N ASN A 151 -3.02 16.69 3.14
CA ASN A 151 -4.06 17.27 2.31
C ASN A 151 -4.40 16.36 1.10
N ALA A 152 -3.39 15.72 0.50
CA ALA A 152 -3.60 14.77 -0.58
C ALA A 152 -4.41 13.55 -0.11
N LEU A 153 -4.07 12.95 1.04
CA LEU A 153 -4.80 11.80 1.60
C LEU A 153 -6.22 12.18 2.04
N ALA A 154 -6.39 13.33 2.71
CA ALA A 154 -7.67 13.80 3.22
C ALA A 154 -8.69 14.15 2.12
N THR A 155 -8.21 14.42 0.89
CA THR A 155 -9.07 14.74 -0.25
C THR A 155 -9.19 13.59 -1.25
N TRP A 156 -8.41 12.51 -1.09
CA TRP A 156 -8.46 11.37 -1.98
C TRP A 156 -9.70 10.50 -1.68
N PRO A 157 -10.64 10.28 -2.63
CA PRO A 157 -11.93 9.65 -2.32
C PRO A 157 -11.87 8.26 -1.69
N MET A 158 -10.80 7.51 -1.93
CA MET A 158 -10.61 6.17 -1.34
C MET A 158 -10.12 6.20 0.10
N GLN A 159 -9.61 7.33 0.59
CA GLN A 159 -8.96 7.50 1.89
C GLN A 159 -9.59 8.60 2.77
N ALA A 160 -10.39 9.49 2.20
CA ALA A 160 -10.91 10.69 2.87
C ALA A 160 -11.72 10.38 4.14
N ASP A 161 -12.53 9.31 4.15
CA ASP A 161 -13.30 8.89 5.34
C ASP A 161 -12.38 8.41 6.46
N ILE A 162 -11.30 7.70 6.12
CA ILE A 162 -10.30 7.20 7.07
C ILE A 162 -9.50 8.37 7.65
N ALA A 163 -9.06 9.29 6.80
CA ALA A 163 -8.37 10.51 7.23
C ALA A 163 -9.24 11.36 8.17
N THR A 164 -10.54 11.44 7.89
CA THR A 164 -11.51 12.14 8.76
C THR A 164 -11.60 11.50 10.14
N ALA A 165 -11.70 10.16 10.21
CA ALA A 165 -11.74 9.45 11.49
C ALA A 165 -10.43 9.61 12.28
N PHE A 166 -9.28 9.55 11.60
CA PHE A 166 -7.97 9.79 12.21
C PHE A 166 -7.86 11.20 12.80
N GLU A 167 -8.21 12.24 12.02
CA GLU A 167 -8.13 13.63 12.48
C GLU A 167 -9.12 13.93 13.62
N ALA A 168 -10.33 13.38 13.57
CA ALA A 168 -11.30 13.53 14.65
C ALA A 168 -10.76 12.95 15.96
N GLU A 169 -10.13 11.77 15.90
CA GLU A 169 -9.54 11.15 17.08
C GLU A 169 -8.30 11.91 17.58
N MET A 170 -7.41 12.35 16.68
CA MET A 170 -6.29 13.24 17.06
C MET A 170 -6.76 14.54 17.71
N GLY A 171 -7.87 15.12 17.23
CA GLY A 171 -8.45 16.33 17.83
C GLY A 171 -9.05 16.09 19.22
N ARG A 172 -9.54 14.87 19.48
CA ARG A 172 -10.18 14.48 20.74
C ARG A 172 -9.16 14.10 21.82
N SER A 173 -8.20 13.23 21.48
CA SER A 173 -7.25 12.65 22.46
C SER A 173 -5.85 13.25 22.38
N GLY A 174 -5.47 13.79 21.22
CA GLY A 174 -4.07 14.15 20.94
C GLY A 174 -3.13 12.94 20.86
N ASP A 175 -3.67 11.71 20.85
CA ASP A 175 -2.92 10.46 20.94
C ASP A 175 -2.86 9.75 19.58
N LEU A 176 -1.63 9.49 19.13
CA LEU A 176 -1.37 8.86 17.84
C LEU A 176 -1.84 7.40 17.81
N ILE A 177 -1.70 6.66 18.92
CA ILE A 177 -2.11 5.26 19.00
C ILE A 177 -3.63 5.16 18.84
N SER A 178 -4.38 5.99 19.56
CA SER A 178 -5.84 6.04 19.46
C SER A 178 -6.29 6.41 18.06
N ALA A 179 -5.65 7.41 17.42
CA ALA A 179 -5.98 7.82 16.05
C ALA A 179 -5.67 6.74 15.01
N ALA A 180 -4.57 6.01 15.19
CA ALA A 180 -4.22 4.87 14.34
C ALA A 180 -5.27 3.75 14.45
N SER A 181 -5.71 3.43 15.67
CA SER A 181 -6.78 2.45 15.89
C SER A 181 -8.11 2.87 15.23
N ALA A 182 -8.45 4.16 15.30
CA ALA A 182 -9.63 4.72 14.64
C ALA A 182 -9.56 4.62 13.11
N ALA A 183 -8.42 4.96 12.51
CA ALA A 183 -8.20 4.82 11.07
C ALA A 183 -8.29 3.37 10.61
N PHE A 184 -7.61 2.46 11.31
CA PHE A 184 -7.66 1.04 11.00
C PHE A 184 -9.10 0.52 11.01
N THR A 185 -9.87 0.85 12.05
CA THR A 185 -11.28 0.47 12.17
C THR A 185 -12.14 1.07 11.05
N GLN A 186 -11.91 2.34 10.71
CA GLN A 186 -12.64 3.05 9.66
C GLN A 186 -12.39 2.46 8.27
N TRP A 187 -11.22 1.86 8.02
CA TRP A 187 -10.93 1.20 6.75
C TRP A 187 -11.98 0.12 6.42
N TYR A 188 -12.42 -0.64 7.42
CA TYR A 188 -13.43 -1.70 7.27
C TYR A 188 -14.87 -1.18 7.13
N ALA A 189 -15.14 0.10 7.43
CA ALA A 189 -16.50 0.62 7.49
C ALA A 189 -17.17 0.79 6.12
N LYS A 190 -16.39 0.76 5.02
CA LYS A 190 -16.89 0.95 3.67
C LYS A 190 -17.01 -0.38 2.92
N ASP A 191 -18.24 -0.82 2.67
CA ASP A 191 -18.53 -2.10 1.98
C ASP A 191 -17.91 -2.18 0.59
N GLU A 192 -18.03 -1.11 -0.20
CA GLU A 192 -17.45 -1.04 -1.55
C GLU A 192 -15.93 -1.29 -1.55
N ARG A 193 -15.22 -0.76 -0.54
CA ARG A 193 -13.78 -0.97 -0.37
C ARG A 193 -13.50 -2.45 -0.07
N ARG A 194 -14.25 -3.03 0.87
CA ARG A 194 -14.09 -4.45 1.24
C ARG A 194 -14.40 -5.37 0.06
N GLU A 195 -15.43 -5.09 -0.72
CA GLU A 195 -15.78 -5.88 -1.90
C GLU A 195 -14.69 -5.81 -2.98
N LEU A 196 -14.20 -4.60 -3.29
CA LEU A 196 -13.10 -4.39 -4.25
C LEU A 196 -11.86 -5.21 -3.86
N TYR A 197 -11.41 -5.07 -2.60
CA TYR A 197 -10.25 -5.81 -2.11
C TYR A 197 -10.52 -7.31 -1.99
N TYR A 198 -11.76 -7.74 -1.73
CA TYR A 198 -12.11 -9.16 -1.69
C TYR A 198 -11.90 -9.80 -3.06
N LEU A 199 -12.43 -9.18 -4.11
CA LEU A 199 -12.32 -9.68 -5.48
C LEU A 199 -10.88 -9.69 -5.98
N ALA A 200 -10.12 -8.62 -5.70
CA ALA A 200 -8.70 -8.55 -6.03
C ALA A 200 -7.89 -9.66 -5.32
N SER A 201 -8.02 -9.76 -3.98
CA SER A 201 -7.29 -10.75 -3.20
C SER A 201 -7.64 -12.20 -3.53
N CYS A 202 -8.89 -12.49 -3.92
CA CYS A 202 -9.29 -13.82 -4.39
C CYS A 202 -8.68 -14.16 -5.76
N SER A 203 -8.63 -13.18 -6.67
CA SER A 203 -8.00 -13.35 -7.99
C SER A 203 -6.50 -13.61 -7.84
N ASP A 204 -5.80 -12.78 -7.07
CA ASP A 204 -4.36 -12.93 -6.79
C ASP A 204 -4.05 -14.27 -6.09
N TYR A 205 -4.93 -14.71 -5.19
CA TYR A 205 -4.80 -16.01 -4.54
C TYR A 205 -4.87 -17.16 -5.56
N LEU A 206 -5.79 -17.13 -6.50
CA LEU A 206 -5.90 -18.18 -7.53
C LEU A 206 -4.69 -18.16 -8.47
N GLU A 207 -4.29 -16.97 -8.95
CA GLU A 207 -3.14 -16.82 -9.85
C GLU A 207 -1.83 -17.26 -9.19
N SER A 208 -1.61 -16.88 -7.93
CA SER A 208 -0.40 -17.27 -7.20
C SER A 208 -0.29 -18.77 -7.01
N ARG A 209 -1.42 -19.45 -6.79
CA ARG A 209 -1.47 -20.90 -6.61
C ARG A 209 -1.29 -21.66 -7.90
N ASP A 210 -1.86 -21.16 -8.99
CA ASP A 210 -1.64 -21.71 -10.33
C ASP A 210 -0.16 -21.58 -10.70
N ARG A 211 0.41 -20.38 -10.60
CA ARG A 211 1.83 -20.12 -10.85
C ARG A 211 2.78 -21.00 -10.03
N ASP A 212 2.43 -21.28 -8.78
CA ASP A 212 3.26 -22.08 -7.86
C ASP A 212 2.87 -23.57 -7.82
N HIS A 213 1.92 -23.99 -8.66
CA HIS A 213 1.38 -25.36 -8.71
C HIS A 213 0.98 -25.92 -7.32
N ARG A 214 0.36 -25.10 -6.47
CA ARG A 214 0.05 -25.47 -5.07
C ARG A 214 -1.32 -26.15 -4.94
N MET A 215 -1.39 -27.20 -4.12
CA MET A 215 -2.66 -27.85 -3.71
C MET A 215 -3.44 -27.04 -2.67
N LEU A 216 -4.77 -26.96 -2.83
CA LEU A 216 -5.65 -26.18 -1.95
C LEU A 216 -5.38 -26.49 -0.47
N SER A 217 -5.35 -25.44 0.34
CA SER A 217 -5.19 -25.51 1.78
C SER A 217 -6.30 -24.69 2.46
N TYR A 218 -6.55 -25.00 3.73
CA TYR A 218 -7.70 -24.49 4.49
C TYR A 218 -7.29 -23.96 5.86
N ASP A 219 -6.03 -23.58 6.01
CA ASP A 219 -5.54 -23.06 7.28
C ASP A 219 -6.17 -21.71 7.58
N ARG A 220 -6.25 -21.43 8.89
CA ARG A 220 -6.81 -20.20 9.44
C ARG A 220 -5.71 -19.21 9.73
N LEU A 221 -6.06 -17.93 9.63
CA LEU A 221 -5.17 -16.85 10.02
C LEU A 221 -4.79 -17.00 11.50
N SER A 222 -3.50 -16.86 11.80
CA SER A 222 -3.03 -17.01 13.18
C SER A 222 -3.60 -15.90 14.06
N SER A 223 -3.89 -16.23 15.32
CA SER A 223 -4.36 -15.24 16.30
C SER A 223 -3.32 -14.17 16.64
N GLY A 224 -2.04 -14.44 16.35
CA GLY A 224 -0.94 -13.49 16.52
C GLY A 224 -0.72 -12.54 15.33
N PHE A 225 -1.40 -12.75 14.20
CA PHE A 225 -1.17 -11.99 12.97
C PHE A 225 -1.32 -10.47 13.18
N PHE A 226 -2.43 -10.04 13.78
CA PHE A 226 -2.70 -8.62 14.04
C PHE A 226 -1.67 -7.99 14.99
N ASN A 227 -1.16 -8.74 15.96
CA ASN A 227 -0.13 -8.25 16.90
C ASN A 227 1.23 -8.04 16.22
N ALA A 228 1.55 -8.85 15.21
CA ALA A 228 2.77 -8.67 14.41
C ALA A 228 2.61 -7.52 13.41
N LEU A 229 1.39 -7.37 12.87
CA LEU A 229 1.05 -6.39 11.86
C LEU A 229 1.00 -4.95 12.41
N CYS A 230 0.22 -4.69 13.46
CA CYS A 230 -0.21 -3.34 13.78
C CYS A 230 0.80 -2.58 14.63
N ARG A 231 1.76 -1.96 13.93
CA ARG A 231 2.84 -1.18 14.50
C ARG A 231 3.01 0.14 13.77
N LEU A 232 3.14 1.21 14.53
CA LEU A 232 3.46 2.54 14.05
C LEU A 232 4.91 2.62 13.57
N PRO A 233 5.30 3.70 12.86
CA PRO A 233 6.65 3.86 12.34
C PRO A 233 7.75 3.91 13.43
N ASP A 234 7.44 4.30 14.67
CA ASP A 234 8.34 4.20 15.83
C ASP A 234 8.43 2.79 16.44
N GLY A 235 7.62 1.85 15.96
CA GLY A 235 7.54 0.47 16.44
C GLY A 235 6.50 0.25 17.54
N GLU A 236 5.84 1.30 18.04
CA GLU A 236 4.77 1.17 19.03
C GLU A 236 3.58 0.41 18.43
N ALA A 237 3.01 -0.51 19.22
CA ALA A 237 1.84 -1.27 18.80
C ALA A 237 0.56 -0.45 19.00
N TYR A 238 -0.37 -0.55 18.08
CA TYR A 238 -1.71 0.02 18.24
C TYR A 238 -2.78 -1.07 18.18
N PRO A 239 -3.90 -0.94 18.92
CA PRO A 239 -4.98 -1.91 18.86
C PRO A 239 -5.59 -1.92 17.45
N CYS A 240 -5.58 -3.09 16.83
CA CYS A 240 -6.25 -3.32 15.56
C CYS A 240 -7.03 -4.63 15.65
N ALA A 241 -8.25 -4.61 15.14
CA ALA A 241 -9.13 -5.76 15.07
C ALA A 241 -10.07 -5.55 13.89
N GLU A 242 -10.54 -6.65 13.31
CA GLU A 242 -11.59 -6.59 12.30
C GLU A 242 -12.88 -6.05 12.92
N SER A 243 -13.49 -5.05 12.27
CA SER A 243 -14.82 -4.57 12.63
C SER A 243 -15.87 -5.48 11.97
N GLY A 244 -16.49 -6.36 12.76
CA GLY A 244 -17.54 -7.28 12.32
C GLY A 244 -16.99 -8.54 11.64
N GLY A 245 -17.15 -9.69 12.30
CA GLY A 245 -16.71 -11.01 11.82
C GLY A 245 -17.58 -11.61 10.73
#